data_AF-A0A223NXC9-F1
#
_entry.id   AF-A0A223NXC9-F1
#
_cell.length_a   1.000
_cell.length_b   1.000
_cell.length_c   1.000
_cell.angle_alpha   90.00
_cell.angle_beta   90.00
_cell.angle_gamma   90.00
#
_symmetry.space_group_name_H-M   'P 1'
#
loop_
_entity.id
_entity.type
_entity.pdbx_description
1 polymer ?
#
loop_
_entity_poly.entity_id
_entity_poly.type
_entity_poly.pdbx_seq_one_letter_code
_entity_poly.pdbx_strand_id
1 'polypeptide(L)'
;MFSTLSGFSQKGLISYEDIKYLLNNNIHYADTFLVAKGYTITKKDNGTKNRKYNIIMQGGTQNTISLRADGKRLFIEIETNEVNQYNLVRESVSQYLIKDGMVADIQSYAVKELGNIYISITDTVPYDALKKDYDIQIVGDKHITAYN
;
A
#
# COMPACT_ATOMS: atom_id res chain seq x y z
N MET A 1 -20.78 23.53 -14.35
CA MET A 1 -19.90 23.49 -13.16
C MET A 1 -19.12 22.20 -13.20
N PHE A 2 -17.84 22.27 -13.57
CA PHE A 2 -16.94 21.12 -13.45
C PHE A 2 -16.46 21.07 -12.00
N SER A 3 -16.96 20.12 -11.23
CA SER A 3 -16.42 19.77 -9.92
C SER A 3 -15.08 19.07 -10.14
N THR A 4 -13.99 19.83 -10.11
CA THR A 4 -12.67 19.26 -9.88
C THR A 4 -12.67 18.68 -8.47
N LEU A 5 -12.81 17.35 -8.35
CA LEU A 5 -12.36 16.61 -7.19
C LEU A 5 -10.85 16.80 -7.11
N SER A 6 -10.45 17.91 -6.50
CA SER A 6 -9.12 18.13 -5.95
C SER A 6 -8.96 17.14 -4.80
N GLY A 7 -8.82 15.86 -5.13
CA GLY A 7 -8.41 14.86 -4.17
C GLY A 7 -7.09 15.36 -3.59
N PHE A 8 -7.08 15.67 -2.30
CA PHE A 8 -5.85 15.91 -1.57
C PHE A 8 -5.01 14.65 -1.72
N SER A 9 -4.17 14.60 -2.75
CA SER A 9 -3.08 13.65 -2.83
C SER A 9 -2.18 14.02 -1.66
N GLN A 10 -2.40 13.36 -0.53
CA GLN A 10 -1.50 13.39 0.60
C GLN A 10 -0.18 12.83 0.07
N LYS A 11 0.72 13.74 -0.31
CA LYS A 11 1.95 13.41 -1.02
C LYS A 11 2.72 12.36 -0.22
N GLY A 12 3.05 11.24 -0.86
CA GLY A 12 3.74 10.13 -0.20
C GLY A 12 2.86 9.11 0.53
N LEU A 13 1.56 9.36 0.75
CA LEU A 13 0.67 8.40 1.39
C LEU A 13 -0.17 7.61 0.37
N ILE A 14 -0.52 6.38 0.72
CA ILE A 14 -1.28 5.41 -0.10
C ILE A 14 -2.62 5.10 0.56
N SER A 15 -3.71 5.45 -0.11
CA SER A 15 -5.09 5.18 0.27
C SER A 15 -5.66 3.94 -0.41
N TYR A 16 -6.87 3.53 -0.02
CA TYR A 16 -7.64 2.48 -0.69
C TYR A 16 -7.74 2.67 -2.21
N GLU A 17 -8.04 3.86 -2.71
CA GLU A 17 -8.19 4.11 -4.15
C GLU A 17 -6.85 3.96 -4.90
N ASP A 18 -5.75 4.32 -4.24
CA ASP A 18 -4.41 4.14 -4.78
C ASP A 18 -4.04 2.65 -4.87
N ILE A 19 -4.40 1.86 -3.84
CA ILE A 19 -4.22 0.41 -3.84
C ILE A 19 -5.08 -0.23 -4.93
N LYS A 20 -6.35 0.16 -5.03
CA LYS A 20 -7.26 -0.31 -6.08
C LYS A 20 -6.70 0.02 -7.46
N TYR A 21 -6.20 1.23 -7.67
CA TYR A 21 -5.53 1.62 -8.91
C TYR A 21 -4.32 0.70 -9.18
N LEU A 22 -3.42 0.53 -8.22
CA LEU A 22 -2.24 -0.32 -8.39
C LEU A 22 -2.61 -1.76 -8.75
N LEU A 23 -3.57 -2.38 -8.05
CA LEU A 23 -3.98 -3.77 -8.29
C LEU A 23 -4.61 -3.99 -9.67
N ASN A 24 -5.30 -2.99 -10.21
CA ASN A 24 -5.98 -3.09 -11.51
C ASN A 24 -5.08 -2.74 -12.70
N ASN A 25 -3.90 -2.17 -12.45
CA ASN A 25 -2.96 -1.77 -13.50
C ASN A 25 -1.69 -2.61 -13.47
N ASN A 26 -1.05 -2.80 -14.62
CA ASN A 26 0.24 -3.47 -14.68
C ASN A 26 1.34 -2.71 -13.90
N ILE A 27 2.34 -3.43 -13.43
CA ILE A 27 3.54 -2.95 -12.74
C ILE A 27 4.27 -1.82 -13.47
N HIS A 28 4.07 -1.67 -14.79
CA HIS A 28 4.62 -0.55 -15.56
C HIS A 28 3.95 0.79 -15.22
N TYR A 29 2.64 0.81 -14.97
CA TYR A 29 1.91 2.01 -14.56
C TYR A 29 2.23 2.41 -13.12
N ALA A 30 2.61 1.44 -12.28
CA ALA A 30 3.02 1.70 -10.92
C ALA A 30 4.26 2.61 -10.83
N ASP A 31 5.22 2.48 -11.77
CA ASP A 31 6.39 3.36 -11.82
C ASP A 31 5.97 4.83 -11.96
N THR A 32 5.14 5.15 -12.96
CA THR A 32 4.66 6.52 -13.20
C THR A 32 3.84 7.03 -12.03
N PHE A 33 2.92 6.22 -11.53
CA PHE A 33 2.04 6.59 -10.43
C PHE A 33 2.78 6.89 -9.13
N LEU A 34 3.69 6.00 -8.71
CA LEU A 34 4.42 6.15 -7.45
C LEU A 34 5.46 7.26 -7.52
N VAL A 35 6.14 7.42 -8.66
CA VAL A 35 7.06 8.56 -8.87
C VAL A 35 6.29 9.88 -8.84
N ALA A 36 5.09 9.95 -9.43
CA ALA A 36 4.25 11.15 -9.34
C ALA A 36 3.80 11.45 -7.90
N LYS A 37 3.63 10.42 -7.06
CA LYS A 37 3.40 10.57 -5.61
C LYS A 37 4.64 10.96 -4.80
N GLY A 38 5.82 11.04 -5.43
CA GLY A 38 7.07 11.45 -4.81
C GLY A 38 7.96 10.31 -4.33
N TYR A 39 7.64 9.06 -4.67
CA TYR A 39 8.49 7.92 -4.36
C TYR A 39 9.70 7.87 -5.29
N THR A 40 10.80 7.32 -4.76
CA THR A 40 12.00 6.98 -5.51
C THR A 40 12.05 5.49 -5.75
N ILE A 41 12.45 5.07 -6.96
CA ILE A 41 12.63 3.65 -7.28
C ILE A 41 13.96 3.18 -6.68
N THR A 42 13.92 2.25 -5.73
CA THR A 42 15.11 1.70 -5.07
C THR A 42 15.52 0.35 -5.64
N LYS A 43 14.57 -0.41 -6.21
CA LYS A 43 14.85 -1.68 -6.91
C LYS A 43 13.94 -1.84 -8.11
N LYS A 44 14.51 -2.26 -9.24
CA LYS A 44 13.79 -2.54 -10.48
C LYS A 44 14.35 -3.79 -11.16
N ASP A 45 13.72 -4.94 -10.93
CA ASP A 45 14.08 -6.21 -11.56
C ASP A 45 13.04 -6.60 -12.62
N ASN A 46 13.42 -6.56 -13.89
CA ASN A 46 12.54 -6.91 -15.01
C ASN A 46 12.35 -8.42 -15.18
N GLY A 47 13.31 -9.23 -14.74
CA GLY A 47 13.25 -10.69 -14.87
C GLY A 47 12.28 -11.29 -13.84
N THR A 48 12.40 -10.88 -12.58
CA THR A 48 11.51 -11.34 -11.50
C THR A 48 10.26 -10.49 -11.34
N LYS A 49 10.09 -9.44 -12.16
CA LYS A 49 8.99 -8.46 -12.10
C LYS A 49 8.75 -7.91 -10.69
N ASN A 50 9.85 -7.62 -10.01
CA ASN A 50 9.86 -7.00 -8.69
C ASN A 50 10.22 -5.53 -8.81
N ARG A 51 9.53 -4.69 -8.02
CA ARG A 51 9.80 -3.27 -7.87
C ARG A 51 9.80 -2.90 -6.40
N LYS A 52 10.70 -2.03 -5.99
CA LYS A 52 10.70 -1.43 -4.65
C LYS A 52 10.79 0.07 -4.79
N TYR A 53 9.93 0.76 -4.05
CA TYR A 53 9.81 2.21 -4.04
C TYR A 53 9.96 2.67 -2.60
N ASN A 54 10.63 3.80 -2.39
CA ASN A 54 10.78 4.38 -1.06
C ASN A 54 10.54 5.88 -1.10
N ILE A 55 9.91 6.39 -0.05
CA ILE A 55 9.84 7.82 0.25
C ILE A 55 10.22 8.04 1.72
N ILE A 56 11.02 9.08 1.95
CA ILE A 56 11.32 9.58 3.29
C ILE A 56 10.48 10.83 3.50
N MET A 57 9.69 10.83 4.57
CA MET A 57 8.76 11.90 4.91
C MET A 57 9.36 12.83 5.97
N GLN A 58 8.68 13.95 6.23
CA GLN A 58 9.13 14.89 7.25
C GLN A 58 9.12 14.22 8.63
N GLY A 59 10.17 14.45 9.42
CA GLY A 59 10.36 13.76 10.70
C GLY A 59 11.18 12.47 10.60
N GLY A 60 11.64 12.10 9.40
CA GLY A 60 12.51 10.93 9.20
C GLY A 60 11.77 9.60 9.17
N THR A 61 10.44 9.62 9.12
CA THR A 61 9.62 8.44 8.83
C THR A 61 9.79 8.05 7.36
N GLN A 62 9.54 6.79 7.07
CA GLN A 62 9.68 6.20 5.75
C GLN A 62 8.47 5.37 5.40
N ASN A 63 8.20 5.32 4.11
CA ASN A 63 7.21 4.44 3.54
C ASN A 63 7.82 3.76 2.32
N THR A 64 7.82 2.43 2.37
CA THR A 64 8.45 1.58 1.38
C THR A 64 7.40 0.66 0.80
N ILE A 65 7.22 0.71 -0.52
CA ILE A 65 6.27 -0.11 -1.25
C ILE A 65 7.04 -1.14 -2.07
N SER A 66 6.76 -2.41 -1.86
CA SER A 66 7.25 -3.51 -2.68
C SER A 66 6.10 -4.04 -3.55
N LEU A 67 6.34 -4.10 -4.86
CA LEU A 67 5.41 -4.67 -5.82
C LEU A 67 6.03 -5.89 -6.48
N ARG A 68 5.25 -6.96 -6.57
CA ARG A 68 5.61 -8.17 -7.32
C ARG A 68 4.48 -8.54 -8.25
N ALA A 69 4.78 -8.65 -9.55
CA ALA A 69 3.82 -9.18 -10.51
C ALA A 69 4.08 -10.67 -10.76
N ASP A 70 3.05 -11.50 -10.61
CA ASP A 70 3.06 -12.91 -10.97
C ASP A 70 1.91 -13.19 -11.96
N GLY A 71 2.26 -13.47 -13.22
CA GLY A 71 1.28 -13.53 -14.31
C GLY A 71 0.48 -12.23 -14.43
N LYS A 72 -0.83 -12.30 -14.16
CA LYS A 72 -1.77 -11.17 -14.16
C LYS A 72 -2.08 -10.62 -12.76
N ARG A 73 -1.46 -11.17 -11.72
CA ARG A 73 -1.70 -10.78 -10.32
C ARG A 73 -0.60 -9.85 -9.85
N LEU A 74 -0.98 -8.82 -9.11
CA LEU A 74 -0.05 -7.93 -8.43
C LEU A 74 -0.16 -8.15 -6.92
N PHE A 75 0.98 -8.32 -6.29
CA PHE A 75 1.12 -8.35 -4.83
C PHE A 75 1.74 -7.05 -4.38
N ILE A 76 1.19 -6.47 -3.31
CA ILE A 76 1.62 -5.20 -2.75
C ILE A 76 1.95 -5.41 -1.29
N GLU A 77 3.11 -4.91 -0.88
CA GLU A 77 3.58 -4.90 0.50
C GLU A 77 4.01 -3.47 0.81
N ILE A 78 3.59 -2.95 1.96
CA ILE A 78 3.90 -1.60 2.42
C ILE A 78 4.57 -1.73 3.80
N GLU A 79 5.87 -1.44 3.83
CA GLU A 79 6.68 -1.36 5.05
C GLU A 79 6.78 0.12 5.45
N THR A 80 6.26 0.48 6.62
CA THR A 80 6.26 1.89 7.05
C THR A 80 6.39 2.05 8.55
N ASN A 81 7.00 3.15 8.99
CA ASN A 81 6.92 3.63 10.38
C ASN A 81 6.13 4.94 10.48
N GLU A 82 5.40 5.31 9.42
CA GLU A 82 4.53 6.48 9.37
C GLU A 82 3.13 6.10 9.84
N VAL A 83 2.74 6.59 11.02
CA VAL A 83 1.43 6.29 11.61
C VAL A 83 0.27 6.79 10.73
N ASN A 84 0.46 7.89 10.01
CA ASN A 84 -0.56 8.42 9.11
C ASN A 84 -0.82 7.48 7.92
N GLN A 85 0.21 6.73 7.46
CA GLN A 85 0.04 5.71 6.42
C GLN A 85 -0.81 4.55 6.92
N TYR A 86 -0.54 4.06 8.13
CA TYR A 86 -1.34 3.01 8.77
C TYR A 86 -2.81 3.45 8.94
N ASN A 87 -3.02 4.65 9.52
CA ASN A 87 -4.36 5.18 9.74
C ASN A 87 -5.11 5.36 8.42
N LEU A 88 -4.45 5.91 7.39
CA LEU A 88 -5.07 6.12 6.09
C LEU A 88 -5.55 4.81 5.46
N VAL A 89 -4.75 3.74 5.49
CA VAL A 89 -5.18 2.44 4.96
C VAL A 89 -6.38 1.94 5.74
N ARG A 90 -6.32 1.92 7.07
CA ARG A 90 -7.40 1.43 7.93
C ARG A 90 -8.71 2.22 7.77
N GLU A 91 -8.62 3.54 7.71
CA GLU A 91 -9.79 4.42 7.58
C GLU A 91 -10.38 4.35 6.16
N SER A 92 -9.53 4.36 5.13
CA SER A 92 -10.00 4.36 3.74
C SER A 92 -10.64 3.03 3.30
N VAL A 93 -10.31 1.91 3.96
CA VAL A 93 -10.95 0.60 3.66
C VAL A 93 -12.24 0.38 4.45
N SER A 94 -12.46 1.14 5.53
CA SER A 94 -13.57 0.90 6.48
C SER A 94 -14.95 0.93 5.83
N GLN A 95 -15.15 1.77 4.81
CA GLN A 95 -16.42 1.90 4.08
C GLN A 95 -16.70 0.73 3.12
N TYR A 96 -15.67 -0.07 2.81
CA TYR A 96 -15.72 -1.17 1.85
C TYR A 96 -15.52 -2.54 2.51
N LEU A 97 -15.54 -2.58 3.84
CA LEU A 97 -15.28 -3.78 4.61
C LEU A 97 -16.44 -4.79 4.45
N ILE A 98 -16.10 -6.00 4.02
CA ILE A 98 -17.01 -7.16 4.08
C ILE A 98 -16.92 -7.81 5.45
N LYS A 99 -15.69 -7.96 5.96
CA LYS A 99 -15.39 -8.60 7.24
C LYS A 99 -14.04 -8.13 7.75
N ASP A 100 -13.93 -7.95 9.06
CA ASP A 100 -12.67 -7.78 9.78
C ASP A 100 -12.42 -8.97 10.72
N GLY A 101 -11.16 -9.09 11.15
CA GLY A 101 -10.72 -10.11 12.08
C GLY A 101 -9.37 -9.77 12.66
N MET A 102 -9.06 -10.39 13.78
CA MET A 102 -7.76 -10.29 14.44
C MET A 102 -7.31 -11.69 14.82
N VAL A 103 -6.13 -12.08 14.38
CA VAL A 103 -5.52 -13.38 14.70
C VAL A 103 -4.12 -13.10 15.22
N ALA A 104 -3.91 -13.35 16.52
CA ALA A 104 -2.72 -12.89 17.24
C ALA A 104 -2.48 -11.39 16.98
N ASP A 105 -1.29 -11.01 16.51
CA ASP A 105 -0.91 -9.62 16.25
C ASP A 105 -1.17 -9.17 14.80
N ILE A 106 -1.96 -9.94 14.04
CA ILE A 106 -2.32 -9.63 12.65
C ILE A 106 -3.78 -9.18 12.60
N GLN A 107 -3.98 -7.96 12.09
CA GLN A 107 -5.29 -7.46 11.70
C GLN A 107 -5.59 -7.89 10.27
N SER A 108 -6.75 -8.46 10.00
CA SER A 108 -7.17 -8.90 8.68
C SER A 108 -8.45 -8.19 8.26
N TYR A 109 -8.47 -7.64 7.05
CA TYR A 109 -9.62 -6.96 6.46
C TYR A 109 -9.94 -7.58 5.09
N ALA A 110 -11.14 -8.15 4.95
CA ALA A 110 -11.70 -8.52 3.67
C ALA A 110 -12.44 -7.32 3.09
N VAL A 111 -11.95 -6.79 1.98
CA VAL A 111 -12.40 -5.53 1.37
C VAL A 111 -13.05 -5.81 0.04
N LYS A 112 -14.28 -5.31 -0.14
CA LYS A 112 -15.07 -5.47 -1.36
C LYS A 112 -14.32 -4.89 -2.55
N GLU A 113 -14.29 -5.63 -3.67
CA GLU A 113 -13.66 -5.22 -4.93
C GLU A 113 -12.14 -4.92 -4.85
N LEU A 114 -11.48 -5.34 -3.77
CA LEU A 114 -10.04 -5.19 -3.59
C LEU A 114 -9.37 -6.52 -3.21
N GLY A 115 -9.91 -7.25 -2.24
CA GLY A 115 -9.29 -8.49 -1.74
C GLY A 115 -9.04 -8.44 -0.24
N ASN A 116 -7.97 -9.08 0.22
CA ASN A 116 -7.62 -9.15 1.64
C ASN A 116 -6.43 -8.26 1.95
N ILE A 117 -6.52 -7.52 3.05
CA ILE A 117 -5.45 -6.72 3.61
C ILE A 117 -5.08 -7.31 4.97
N TYR A 118 -3.80 -7.56 5.17
CA TYR A 118 -3.24 -8.04 6.42
C TYR A 118 -2.28 -6.97 6.94
N ILE A 119 -2.45 -6.57 8.20
CA ILE A 119 -1.58 -5.60 8.85
C ILE A 119 -0.96 -6.26 10.06
N SER A 120 0.36 -6.28 10.11
CA SER A 120 1.12 -6.64 11.30
C SER A 120 1.80 -5.40 11.89
N ILE A 121 1.86 -5.34 13.21
CA ILE A 121 2.41 -4.21 13.95
C ILE A 121 3.53 -4.75 14.82
N THR A 122 4.73 -4.23 14.63
CA THR A 122 5.93 -4.61 15.39
C THR A 122 6.54 -3.39 16.07
N ASP A 123 7.12 -3.59 17.26
CA ASP A 123 7.85 -2.53 17.92
C ASP A 123 9.16 -2.23 17.15
N THR A 124 9.48 -0.94 16.99
CA THR A 124 10.69 -0.52 16.29
C THR A 124 11.95 -0.93 17.06
N VAL A 125 13.04 -1.27 16.36
CA VAL A 125 14.35 -1.60 16.97
C VAL A 125 15.38 -0.50 16.69
N PRO A 126 16.05 0.10 17.69
CA PRO A 126 15.91 -0.15 19.14
C PRO A 126 14.54 0.30 19.69
N TYR A 127 14.07 -0.37 20.76
CA TYR A 127 12.74 -0.16 21.32
C TYR A 127 12.47 1.31 21.68
N ASP A 128 11.40 1.84 21.11
CA ASP A 128 10.87 3.17 21.39
C ASP A 128 9.35 3.05 21.44
N ALA A 129 8.74 3.25 22.61
CA ALA A 129 7.31 3.06 22.82
C ALA A 129 6.43 4.00 21.96
N LEU A 130 7.00 5.06 21.40
CA LEU A 130 6.32 6.00 20.51
C LEU A 130 6.45 5.61 19.03
N LYS A 131 7.29 4.64 18.70
CA LYS A 131 7.55 4.20 17.32
C LYS A 131 7.11 2.76 17.12
N LYS A 132 6.45 2.54 16.00
CA LYS A 132 6.02 1.23 15.57
C LYS A 132 6.34 1.09 14.09
N ASP A 133 6.69 -0.11 13.71
CA ASP A 133 6.83 -0.51 12.33
C ASP A 133 5.56 -1.28 11.95
N TYR A 134 5.02 -0.94 10.79
CA TYR A 134 3.81 -1.52 10.22
C TYR A 134 4.20 -2.23 8.93
N ASP A 135 3.84 -3.50 8.82
CA ASP A 135 3.87 -4.23 7.57
C ASP A 135 2.43 -4.51 7.12
N ILE A 136 2.09 -3.96 5.96
CA ILE A 136 0.76 -4.04 5.35
C ILE A 136 0.89 -4.86 4.06
N GLN A 137 0.34 -6.07 4.09
CA GLN A 137 0.30 -6.97 2.96
C GLN A 137 -1.08 -6.96 2.32
N ILE A 138 -1.12 -6.73 1.00
CA ILE A 138 -2.37 -6.66 0.24
C ILE A 138 -2.35 -7.77 -0.80
N VAL A 139 -3.38 -8.62 -0.72
CA VAL A 139 -3.61 -9.74 -1.63
C VAL A 139 -4.91 -9.48 -2.40
N GLY A 140 -4.76 -9.14 -3.69
CA GLY A 140 -5.88 -8.91 -4.59
C GLY A 140 -6.81 -10.13 -4.70
N ASP A 141 -8.12 -9.90 -4.80
CA ASP A 141 -9.07 -10.99 -5.08
C ASP A 141 -8.74 -11.69 -6.42
N LYS A 142 -9.10 -12.97 -6.54
CA LYS A 142 -8.82 -13.79 -7.73
C LYS A 142 -9.40 -13.23 -9.03
N HIS A 143 -10.43 -12.38 -8.94
CA HIS A 143 -11.08 -11.72 -10.07
C HIS A 143 -10.39 -10.43 -10.50
N ILE A 144 -9.48 -9.89 -9.68
CA ILE A 144 -8.71 -8.70 -10.01
C ILE A 144 -7.48 -9.13 -10.79
N THR A 145 -7.36 -8.57 -11.98
CA THR A 145 -6.20 -8.79 -12.85
C THR A 145 -5.63 -7.46 -13.25
N ALA A 146 -4.31 -7.34 -13.16
CA ALA A 146 -3.60 -6.19 -13.69
C ALA A 146 -3.73 -6.18 -15.22
N TYR A 147 -4.44 -5.19 -15.75
CA TYR A 147 -4.58 -4.99 -17.19
C TYR A 147 -3.45 -4.08 -17.72
N ASN A 148 -3.10 -4.27 -18.99
CA ASN A 148 -2.20 -3.40 -19.74
C ASN A 148 -2.95 -2.19 -20.28
#